data_AF-A0A7Y2EMX3-F1
#
_entry.id   AF-A0A7Y2EMX3-F1
#
_cell.length_a   1.000
_cell.length_b   1.000
_cell.length_c   1.000
_cell.angle_alpha   90.00
_cell.angle_beta   90.00
_cell.angle_gamma   90.00
#
_symmetry.space_group_name_H-M   'P 1'
#
loop_
_entity.id
_entity.type
_entity.pdbx_description
1 polymer ?
#
loop_
_entity_poly.entity_id
_entity_poly.type
_entity_poly.pdbx_seq_one_letter_code
_entity_poly.pdbx_strand_id
1 'polypeptide(L)'
;MSRTVVLPLLCLGLLLTGCVSQTVTSNSVPAVRSAETVIPEDLLLDVGIVVFDPGLEELTEDDARLVYPEIRKAEAHFVAARLSEALQNSGSWGAVRVIPNAEQAVDILVEGRILQSDGESLDLAIEATDARGNTWLAGDYSDTSSSYAYKVTTRSSFDPFQAVYNEIANDLLDVLERTSHSDLRKIRLINELRFAGRFSDEAFAGYLEEQRDGSWQVVRLPADDDPMLKRVRRIRERDRIFIDTLQDYYLGFDERMTAPYQEWRKLSYEETV
;
A
#
# COMPACT_ATOMS: atom_id res chain seq x y z
N MET A 1 -11.13 -36.28 77.79
CA MET A 1 -10.99 -34.81 77.82
C MET A 1 -9.55 -34.48 77.47
N SER A 2 -9.17 -33.62 76.55
CA SER A 2 -9.84 -32.87 75.48
C SER A 2 -8.72 -32.12 74.74
N ARG A 3 -8.80 -32.06 73.40
CA ARG A 3 -8.37 -30.93 72.52
C ARG A 3 -6.86 -30.63 72.44
N THR A 4 -6.23 -30.37 71.29
CA THR A 4 -6.66 -29.87 69.97
C THR A 4 -5.50 -30.13 68.98
N VAL A 5 -5.73 -30.94 67.94
CA VAL A 5 -5.81 -30.57 66.51
C VAL A 5 -4.60 -29.76 66.00
N VAL A 6 -3.75 -30.49 65.29
CA VAL A 6 -2.61 -30.05 64.47
C VAL A 6 -3.12 -29.28 63.23
N LEU A 7 -2.42 -28.17 62.93
CA LEU A 7 -2.17 -27.54 61.61
C LEU A 7 -2.77 -28.28 60.39
N PRO A 8 -3.51 -27.62 59.48
CA PRO A 8 -2.84 -26.69 58.55
C PRO A 8 -3.73 -25.52 58.08
N LEU A 9 -3.32 -24.28 58.40
CA LEU A 9 -3.89 -23.04 57.82
C LEU A 9 -2.93 -22.43 56.78
N LEU A 10 -2.28 -23.27 55.96
CA LEU A 10 -1.29 -22.85 54.95
C LEU A 10 -1.53 -23.49 53.56
N CYS A 11 -2.79 -23.78 53.20
CA CYS A 11 -3.13 -24.42 51.92
C CYS A 11 -4.16 -23.67 51.06
N LEU A 12 -4.56 -22.44 51.39
CA LEU A 12 -5.64 -21.75 50.65
C LEU A 12 -5.16 -20.64 49.68
N GLY A 13 -3.85 -20.46 49.49
CA GLY A 13 -3.29 -19.37 48.68
C GLY A 13 -2.76 -19.74 47.28
N LEU A 14 -2.92 -21.00 46.82
CA LEU A 14 -2.16 -21.53 45.68
C LEU A 14 -2.98 -21.88 44.42
N LEU A 15 -4.25 -21.45 44.31
CA LEU A 15 -5.13 -21.85 43.19
C LEU A 15 -5.55 -20.72 42.23
N LEU A 16 -4.79 -19.62 42.18
CA LEU A 16 -4.93 -18.60 41.13
C LEU A 16 -3.75 -18.65 40.16
N THR A 17 -3.38 -19.84 39.68
CA THR A 17 -2.61 -19.95 38.44
C THR A 17 -3.60 -19.93 37.28
N GLY A 18 -4.10 -18.74 36.95
CA GLY A 18 -4.80 -18.52 35.69
C GLY A 18 -3.82 -18.80 34.56
N CYS A 19 -3.97 -19.94 33.90
CA CYS A 19 -3.28 -20.18 32.64
C CYS A 19 -3.92 -19.24 31.60
N VAL A 20 -3.29 -18.08 31.37
CA VAL A 20 -3.54 -17.30 30.17
C VAL A 20 -3.07 -18.14 28.98
N SER A 21 -4.02 -18.72 28.26
CA SER A 21 -3.76 -19.42 27.01
C SER A 21 -3.61 -18.36 25.92
N GLN A 22 -2.37 -17.92 25.64
CA GLN A 22 -2.08 -17.16 24.43
C GLN A 22 -2.15 -18.11 23.24
N THR A 23 -3.22 -18.00 22.46
CA THR A 23 -3.35 -18.71 21.18
C THR A 23 -2.43 -18.01 20.19
N VAL A 24 -1.32 -18.63 19.82
CA VAL A 24 -0.34 -18.06 18.88
C VAL A 24 -0.67 -18.53 17.48
N THR A 25 -1.21 -17.65 16.64
CA THR A 25 -1.36 -17.89 15.20
C THR A 25 -0.08 -17.39 14.51
N SER A 26 0.74 -18.30 13.99
CA SER A 26 1.89 -17.94 13.15
C SER A 26 1.41 -17.82 11.71
N ASN A 27 0.95 -16.64 11.28
CA ASN A 27 0.69 -16.39 9.88
C ASN A 27 2.03 -16.41 9.11
N SER A 28 2.11 -17.20 8.04
CA SER A 28 3.28 -17.20 7.16
C SER A 28 3.21 -15.98 6.23
N VAL A 29 4.22 -15.11 6.26
CA VAL A 29 4.32 -13.98 5.32
C VAL A 29 4.49 -14.53 3.90
N PRO A 30 3.54 -14.31 2.96
CA PRO A 30 3.71 -14.72 1.58
C PRO A 30 4.88 -13.96 0.96
N ALA A 31 5.69 -14.62 0.14
CA ALA A 31 6.72 -13.92 -0.62
C ALA A 31 6.07 -13.04 -1.69
N VAL A 32 6.68 -11.88 -1.97
CA VAL A 32 6.35 -11.12 -3.18
C VAL A 32 6.73 -11.97 -4.40
N ARG A 33 5.79 -12.12 -5.33
CA ARG A 33 6.01 -12.84 -6.58
C ARG A 33 6.58 -11.91 -7.65
N SER A 34 7.26 -12.50 -8.62
CA SER A 34 7.59 -11.87 -9.90
C SER A 34 6.76 -12.49 -11.00
N ALA A 35 6.54 -11.76 -12.09
CA ALA A 35 5.81 -12.23 -13.25
C ALA A 35 6.37 -13.58 -13.75
N GLU A 36 5.48 -14.54 -14.01
CA GLU A 36 5.83 -15.87 -14.53
C GLU A 36 6.46 -15.78 -15.93
N THR A 37 6.09 -14.74 -16.68
CA THR A 37 6.60 -14.47 -18.02
C THR A 37 7.24 -13.10 -18.08
N VAL A 38 8.32 -12.99 -18.87
CA VAL A 38 9.01 -11.70 -19.06
C VAL A 38 8.08 -10.76 -19.81
N ILE A 39 7.62 -9.72 -19.13
CA ILE A 39 6.88 -8.62 -19.72
C ILE A 39 7.88 -7.75 -20.50
N PRO A 40 7.66 -7.49 -21.80
CA PRO A 40 8.49 -6.57 -22.57
C PRO A 40 8.57 -5.19 -21.90
N GLU A 41 9.76 -4.58 -21.92
CA GLU A 41 10.02 -3.30 -21.25
C GLU A 41 9.07 -2.18 -21.73
N ASP A 42 8.69 -2.20 -23.00
CA ASP A 42 7.76 -1.25 -23.60
C ASP A 42 6.29 -1.42 -23.12
N LEU A 43 5.99 -2.52 -22.41
CA LEU A 43 4.68 -2.86 -21.87
C LEU A 43 4.59 -2.78 -20.34
N LEU A 44 5.70 -2.58 -19.64
CA LEU A 44 5.70 -2.37 -18.19
C LEU A 44 4.83 -1.16 -17.83
N LEU A 45 4.05 -1.23 -16.76
CA LEU A 45 3.17 -0.13 -16.33
C LEU A 45 3.83 0.65 -15.19
N ASP A 46 3.83 1.99 -15.29
CA ASP A 46 4.23 2.87 -14.19
C ASP A 46 3.12 2.93 -13.14
N VAL A 47 3.46 2.70 -11.87
CA VAL A 47 2.49 2.67 -10.75
C VAL A 47 2.67 3.91 -9.88
N GLY A 48 1.59 4.65 -9.66
CA GLY A 48 1.51 5.73 -8.69
C GLY A 48 0.72 5.30 -7.48
N ILE A 49 1.33 5.33 -6.30
CA ILE A 49 0.68 5.02 -5.01
C ILE A 49 0.45 6.33 -4.30
N VAL A 50 -0.80 6.73 -4.13
CA VAL A 50 -1.14 7.95 -3.40
C VAL A 50 -0.76 7.76 -1.94
N VAL A 51 -0.26 8.80 -1.27
CA VAL A 51 -0.17 8.78 0.20
C VAL A 51 -1.55 8.44 0.75
N PHE A 52 -1.64 7.39 1.58
CA PHE A 52 -2.93 6.88 2.00
C PHE A 52 -3.74 7.89 2.81
N ASP A 53 -5.06 7.73 2.76
CA ASP A 53 -5.97 8.41 3.66
C ASP A 53 -5.75 7.87 5.09
N PRO A 54 -5.43 8.74 6.06
CA PRO A 54 -5.24 8.32 7.45
C PRO A 54 -6.53 7.82 8.14
N GLY A 55 -7.70 7.97 7.51
CA GLY A 55 -8.98 7.45 8.00
C GLY A 55 -9.54 8.20 9.21
N LEU A 56 -8.99 9.38 9.53
CA LEU A 56 -9.30 10.11 10.78
C LEU A 56 -10.73 10.63 10.85
N GLU A 57 -11.35 10.90 9.70
CA GLU A 57 -12.71 11.44 9.63
C GLU A 57 -13.79 10.38 9.91
N GLU A 58 -13.44 9.09 9.79
CA GLU A 58 -14.36 7.96 9.96
C GLU A 58 -14.26 7.29 11.33
N LEU A 59 -13.36 7.78 12.19
CA LEU A 59 -13.18 7.27 13.55
C LEU A 59 -14.39 7.59 14.44
N THR A 60 -14.78 6.64 15.28
CA THR A 60 -15.76 6.89 16.34
C THR A 60 -15.18 7.81 17.41
N GLU A 61 -16.02 8.43 18.25
CA GLU A 61 -15.55 9.26 19.38
C GLU A 61 -14.66 8.48 20.36
N ASP A 62 -14.83 7.17 20.46
CA ASP A 62 -14.03 6.31 21.33
C ASP A 62 -12.66 6.03 20.70
N ASP A 63 -12.63 5.67 19.41
CA ASP A 63 -11.38 5.38 18.70
C ASP A 63 -10.52 6.63 18.49
N ALA A 64 -11.14 7.78 18.22
CA ALA A 64 -10.45 9.05 18.07
C ALA A 64 -9.69 9.48 19.33
N ARG A 65 -10.06 8.96 20.51
CA ARG A 65 -9.33 9.22 21.77
C ARG A 65 -8.04 8.39 21.90
N LEU A 66 -7.94 7.29 21.15
CA LEU A 66 -6.80 6.37 21.17
C LEU A 66 -5.84 6.61 19.98
N VAL A 67 -6.31 7.27 18.93
CA VAL A 67 -5.51 7.57 17.74
C VAL A 67 -4.87 8.96 17.87
N TYR A 68 -3.54 9.01 17.76
CA TYR A 68 -2.80 10.26 17.63
C TYR A 68 -2.75 10.70 16.16
N PRO A 69 -3.40 11.82 15.77
CA PRO A 69 -3.54 12.20 14.35
C PRO A 69 -2.22 12.35 13.60
N GLU A 70 -1.19 12.90 14.24
CA GLU A 70 0.11 13.11 13.62
C GLU A 70 0.86 11.78 13.39
N ILE A 71 0.66 10.79 14.27
CA ILE A 71 1.21 9.44 14.07
C ILE A 71 0.48 8.77 12.91
N ARG A 72 -0.85 8.85 12.87
CA ARG A 72 -1.66 8.25 11.79
C ARG A 72 -1.37 8.85 10.41
N LYS A 73 -1.10 10.16 10.32
CA LYS A 73 -0.62 10.81 9.08
C LYS A 73 0.77 10.32 8.66
N ALA A 74 1.69 10.14 9.60
CA ALA A 74 3.01 9.58 9.33
C ALA A 74 2.92 8.12 8.88
N GLU A 75 2.06 7.34 9.52
CA GLU A 75 1.76 5.96 9.18
C GLU A 75 1.21 5.82 7.77
N ALA A 76 0.30 6.69 7.34
CA ALA A 76 -0.19 6.70 5.95
C ALA A 76 0.92 6.81 4.90
N HIS A 77 1.97 7.59 5.18
CA HIS A 77 3.15 7.67 4.30
C HIS A 77 3.97 6.38 4.34
N PHE A 78 4.18 5.82 5.53
CA PHE A 78 4.96 4.60 5.72
C PHE A 78 4.31 3.39 5.07
N VAL A 79 3.00 3.21 5.25
CA VAL A 79 2.23 2.11 4.65
C VAL A 79 2.29 2.19 3.11
N ALA A 80 2.11 3.39 2.54
CA ALA A 80 2.27 3.60 1.09
C ALA A 80 3.71 3.30 0.61
N ALA A 81 4.73 3.69 1.38
CA ALA A 81 6.13 3.38 1.08
C ALA A 81 6.43 1.87 1.13
N ARG A 82 5.88 1.15 2.12
CA ARG A 82 6.01 -0.32 2.21
C ARG A 82 5.37 -1.04 1.03
N LEU A 83 4.19 -0.59 0.59
CA LEU A 83 3.57 -1.13 -0.63
C LEU A 83 4.40 -0.83 -1.88
N SER A 84 4.94 0.39 -1.99
CA SER A 84 5.87 0.76 -3.07
C SER A 84 7.07 -0.17 -3.12
N GLU A 85 7.70 -0.44 -1.98
CA GLU A 85 8.82 -1.35 -1.87
C GLU A 85 8.44 -2.78 -2.28
N ALA A 86 7.29 -3.30 -1.84
CA ALA A 86 6.81 -4.61 -2.25
C ALA A 86 6.63 -4.72 -3.77
N LEU A 87 6.00 -3.71 -4.39
CA LEU A 87 5.84 -3.65 -5.84
C LEU A 87 7.18 -3.54 -6.58
N GLN A 88 8.12 -2.72 -6.10
CA GLN A 88 9.47 -2.63 -6.69
C GLN A 88 10.22 -3.97 -6.61
N ASN A 89 10.16 -4.64 -5.45
CA ASN A 89 10.81 -5.92 -5.22
C ASN A 89 10.25 -7.05 -6.11
N SER A 90 9.01 -6.93 -6.58
CA SER A 90 8.45 -7.88 -7.56
C SER A 90 9.16 -7.85 -8.91
N GLY A 91 9.82 -6.73 -9.27
CA GLY A 91 10.50 -6.53 -10.55
C GLY A 91 9.58 -6.60 -11.79
N SER A 92 8.27 -6.51 -11.60
CA SER A 92 7.26 -6.74 -12.67
C SER A 92 6.61 -5.47 -13.20
N TRP A 93 7.01 -4.31 -12.69
CA TRP A 93 6.44 -3.01 -13.00
C TRP A 93 7.46 -2.11 -13.67
N GLY A 94 6.97 -1.00 -14.25
CA GLY A 94 7.81 0.11 -14.65
C GLY A 94 8.31 0.85 -13.42
N ALA A 95 8.22 2.17 -13.43
CA ALA A 95 8.57 2.91 -12.24
C ALA A 95 7.40 2.97 -11.25
N VAL A 96 7.66 2.59 -10.00
CA VAL A 96 6.72 2.62 -8.87
C VAL A 96 7.06 3.79 -7.98
N ARG A 97 6.09 4.67 -7.68
CA ARG A 97 6.33 5.92 -6.97
C ARG A 97 5.22 6.23 -5.97
N VAL A 98 5.59 6.77 -4.82
CA VAL A 98 4.62 7.38 -3.90
C VAL A 98 4.34 8.82 -4.35
N ILE A 99 3.08 9.18 -4.53
CA ILE A 99 2.65 10.48 -5.05
C ILE A 99 1.73 11.19 -4.04
N PRO A 100 1.71 12.54 -4.01
CA PRO A 100 0.98 13.28 -2.99
C PRO A 100 -0.54 13.26 -3.21
N ASN A 101 -1.02 13.04 -4.43
CA ASN A 101 -2.44 13.01 -4.76
C ASN A 101 -2.71 12.24 -6.07
N ALA A 102 -3.98 11.92 -6.30
CA ALA A 102 -4.48 11.21 -7.47
C ALA A 102 -4.51 12.04 -8.77
N GLU A 103 -4.12 13.32 -8.75
CA GLU A 103 -4.19 14.12 -9.96
C GLU A 103 -3.16 13.68 -10.99
N GLN A 104 -2.05 13.05 -10.59
CA GLN A 104 -0.99 12.68 -11.53
C GLN A 104 -1.43 11.56 -12.48
N ALA A 105 -1.14 11.75 -13.77
CA ALA A 105 -1.43 10.75 -14.79
C ALA A 105 -0.39 9.61 -14.71
N VAL A 106 -0.82 8.44 -14.24
CA VAL A 106 -0.03 7.22 -14.10
C VAL A 106 -0.73 6.06 -14.84
N ASP A 107 0.00 4.98 -15.13
CA ASP A 107 -0.60 3.84 -15.84
C ASP A 107 -1.55 3.09 -14.91
N ILE A 108 -1.13 2.86 -13.66
CA ILE A 108 -1.94 2.34 -12.55
C ILE A 108 -1.87 3.31 -11.39
N LEU A 109 -3.03 3.74 -10.90
CA LEU A 109 -3.17 4.53 -9.69
C LEU A 109 -3.62 3.61 -8.56
N VAL A 110 -2.92 3.65 -7.43
CA VAL A 110 -3.29 2.92 -6.21
C VAL A 110 -3.62 3.94 -5.12
N GLU A 111 -4.83 3.87 -4.62
CA GLU A 111 -5.34 4.64 -3.50
C GLU A 111 -5.59 3.70 -2.33
N GLY A 112 -5.39 4.20 -1.12
CA GLY A 112 -5.60 3.41 0.08
C GLY A 112 -6.07 4.25 1.24
N ARG A 113 -6.77 3.61 2.17
CA ARG A 113 -7.21 4.19 3.44
C ARG A 113 -6.88 3.24 4.58
N ILE A 114 -6.36 3.79 5.67
CA ILE A 114 -6.19 3.05 6.92
C ILE A 114 -7.56 2.96 7.62
N LEU A 115 -8.11 1.74 7.70
CA LEU A 115 -9.34 1.47 8.44
C LEU A 115 -9.02 1.23 9.92
N GLN A 116 -8.00 0.43 10.19
CA GLN A 116 -7.47 0.16 11.52
C GLN A 116 -5.95 0.01 11.44
N SER A 117 -5.24 0.54 12.44
CA SER A 117 -3.81 0.30 12.58
C SER A 117 -3.40 0.50 14.03
N ASP A 118 -2.99 -0.60 14.65
CA ASP A 118 -2.46 -0.68 16.00
C ASP A 118 -1.34 -1.73 16.05
N GLY A 119 -0.81 -2.00 17.25
CA GLY A 119 0.23 -3.02 17.40
C GLY A 119 -0.22 -4.44 17.07
N GLU A 120 -1.52 -4.73 17.10
CA GLU A 120 -2.07 -6.07 16.85
C GLU A 120 -2.60 -6.24 15.42
N SER A 121 -3.28 -5.24 14.85
CA SER A 121 -3.97 -5.36 13.56
C SER A 121 -3.66 -4.19 12.63
N LEU A 122 -3.59 -4.49 11.33
CA LEU A 122 -3.53 -3.51 10.25
C LEU A 122 -4.59 -3.86 9.21
N ASP A 123 -5.54 -2.94 9.00
CA ASP A 123 -6.61 -3.05 8.02
C ASP A 123 -6.55 -1.87 7.05
N LEU A 124 -6.49 -2.18 5.75
CA LEU A 124 -6.36 -1.21 4.66
C LEU A 124 -7.47 -1.43 3.63
N ALA A 125 -8.25 -0.40 3.33
CA ALA A 125 -9.06 -0.39 2.12
C ALA A 125 -8.18 0.05 0.95
N ILE A 126 -8.12 -0.74 -0.12
CA ILE A 126 -7.29 -0.47 -1.29
C ILE A 126 -8.17 -0.43 -2.55
N GLU A 127 -7.96 0.61 -3.36
CA GLU A 127 -8.49 0.70 -4.70
C GLU A 127 -7.33 0.91 -5.69
N ALA A 128 -7.31 0.12 -6.76
CA ALA A 128 -6.34 0.28 -7.83
C ALA A 128 -7.08 0.42 -9.16
N THR A 129 -6.75 1.44 -9.93
CA THR A 129 -7.45 1.78 -11.18
C THR A 129 -6.44 2.08 -12.29
N ASP A 130 -6.68 1.54 -13.48
CA ASP A 130 -5.82 1.82 -14.63
C ASP A 130 -6.14 3.17 -15.29
N ALA A 131 -5.24 3.64 -16.16
CA ALA A 131 -5.40 4.92 -16.86
C ALA A 131 -6.69 5.04 -17.69
N ARG A 132 -7.34 3.90 -18.02
CA ARG A 132 -8.61 3.84 -18.75
C ARG A 132 -9.80 4.02 -17.82
N GLY A 133 -9.61 4.06 -16.50
CA GLY A 133 -10.67 4.12 -15.51
C GLY A 133 -11.23 2.75 -15.11
N ASN A 134 -10.57 1.64 -15.49
CA ASN A 134 -11.00 0.33 -15.03
C ASN A 134 -10.36 -0.01 -13.68
N THR A 135 -11.19 -0.41 -12.72
CA THR A 135 -10.74 -0.91 -11.42
C THR A 135 -10.07 -2.28 -11.59
N TRP A 136 -8.84 -2.39 -11.10
CA TRP A 136 -8.06 -3.63 -10.98
C TRP A 136 -8.31 -4.31 -9.65
N LEU A 137 -8.31 -3.53 -8.56
CA LEU A 137 -8.58 -3.99 -7.21
C LEU A 137 -9.52 -3.02 -6.50
N ALA A 138 -10.42 -3.55 -5.69
CA ALA A 138 -11.24 -2.81 -4.75
C ALA A 138 -11.62 -3.75 -3.60
N GLY A 139 -11.00 -3.56 -2.44
CA GLY A 139 -11.24 -4.43 -1.30
C GLY A 139 -10.40 -4.10 -0.08
N ASP A 140 -10.68 -4.80 1.01
CA ASP A 140 -10.01 -4.63 2.29
C ASP A 140 -8.95 -5.71 2.47
N TYR A 141 -7.76 -5.30 2.91
CA TYR A 141 -6.61 -6.14 3.20
C TYR A 141 -6.28 -6.04 4.68
N SER A 142 -6.17 -7.18 5.35
CA SER A 142 -6.06 -7.26 6.80
C SER A 142 -5.02 -8.28 7.22
N ASP A 143 -4.25 -7.96 8.25
CA ASP A 143 -3.45 -8.96 8.97
C ASP A 143 -3.45 -8.67 10.47
N THR A 144 -3.33 -9.74 11.25
CA THR A 144 -3.26 -9.69 12.71
C THR A 144 -1.92 -10.25 13.14
N SER A 145 -1.08 -9.37 13.67
CA SER A 145 0.23 -9.67 14.20
C SER A 145 0.13 -10.48 15.50
N SER A 146 0.89 -11.57 15.61
CA SER A 146 1.08 -12.29 16.88
C SER A 146 2.25 -11.68 17.68
N SER A 147 2.26 -11.86 19.00
CA SER A 147 3.32 -11.38 19.92
C SER A 147 4.76 -11.74 19.53
N TYR A 148 4.96 -12.70 18.61
CA TYR A 148 6.26 -13.09 18.08
C TYR A 148 6.78 -12.19 16.94
N ALA A 149 5.92 -11.45 16.25
CA ALA A 149 6.32 -10.55 15.16
C ALA A 149 7.25 -9.43 15.66
N TYR A 150 7.10 -9.01 16.92
CA TYR A 150 7.94 -8.00 17.56
C TYR A 150 9.21 -8.55 18.23
N LYS A 151 9.37 -9.88 18.30
CA LYS A 151 10.62 -10.47 18.80
C LYS A 151 11.65 -10.41 17.67
N VAL A 152 12.56 -9.44 17.76
CA VAL A 152 13.78 -9.37 16.93
C VAL A 152 14.61 -10.62 17.18
N THR A 153 14.27 -11.71 16.49
CA THR A 153 15.15 -12.85 16.32
C THR A 153 16.03 -12.55 15.11
N THR A 154 17.24 -13.12 15.05
CA THR A 154 18.20 -12.95 13.94
C THR A 154 17.65 -13.34 12.55
N ARG A 155 16.37 -13.71 12.43
CA ARG A 155 15.70 -14.22 11.23
C ARG A 155 14.53 -13.39 10.70
N SER A 156 14.02 -12.37 11.41
CA SER A 156 12.95 -11.51 10.88
C SER A 156 13.32 -10.04 11.03
N SER A 157 13.70 -9.42 9.91
CA SER A 157 13.88 -7.96 9.78
C SER A 157 12.69 -7.32 9.06
N PHE A 158 11.63 -8.09 8.79
CA PHE A 158 10.47 -7.64 8.04
C PHE A 158 9.48 -6.93 8.97
N ASP A 159 8.73 -5.99 8.39
CA ASP A 159 7.59 -5.38 9.04
C ASP A 159 6.59 -6.47 9.53
N PRO A 160 6.01 -6.35 10.74
CA PRO A 160 5.02 -7.29 11.24
C PRO A 160 3.84 -7.56 10.31
N PHE A 161 3.46 -6.56 9.50
CA PHE A 161 2.35 -6.63 8.54
C PHE A 161 2.83 -6.74 7.10
N GLN A 162 4.06 -7.21 6.87
CA GLN A 162 4.61 -7.39 5.51
C GLN A 162 3.71 -8.26 4.62
N ALA A 163 2.92 -9.16 5.21
CA ALA A 163 1.97 -9.99 4.48
C ALA A 163 0.93 -9.15 3.73
N VAL A 164 0.38 -8.11 4.35
CA VAL A 164 -0.62 -7.21 3.75
C VAL A 164 -0.07 -6.58 2.47
N TYR A 165 1.14 -6.01 2.52
CA TYR A 165 1.76 -5.36 1.36
C TYR A 165 2.06 -6.36 0.24
N ASN A 166 2.53 -7.55 0.61
CA ASN A 166 2.86 -8.59 -0.37
C ASN A 166 1.61 -9.16 -1.02
N GLU A 167 0.49 -9.27 -0.29
CA GLU A 167 -0.80 -9.71 -0.81
C GLU A 167 -1.34 -8.71 -1.84
N ILE A 168 -1.38 -7.42 -1.51
CA ILE A 168 -1.79 -6.36 -2.45
C ILE A 168 -0.92 -6.39 -3.71
N ALA A 169 0.41 -6.50 -3.56
CA ALA A 169 1.34 -6.55 -4.69
C ALA A 169 1.12 -7.80 -5.57
N ASN A 170 0.82 -8.95 -4.95
CA ASN A 170 0.55 -10.21 -5.62
C ASN A 170 -0.80 -10.20 -6.35
N ASP A 171 -1.82 -9.55 -5.80
CA ASP A 171 -3.13 -9.41 -6.44
C ASP A 171 -3.05 -8.47 -7.65
N LEU A 172 -2.31 -7.37 -7.53
CA LEU A 172 -2.00 -6.49 -8.66
C LEU A 172 -1.28 -7.25 -9.78
N LEU A 173 -0.32 -8.12 -9.41
CA LEU A 173 0.40 -8.96 -10.37
C LEU A 173 -0.54 -9.94 -11.08
N ASP A 174 -1.48 -10.57 -10.37
CA ASP A 174 -2.44 -11.49 -10.97
C ASP A 174 -3.32 -10.80 -12.03
N VAL A 175 -3.69 -9.54 -11.80
CA VAL A 175 -4.42 -8.74 -12.81
C VAL A 175 -3.52 -8.37 -13.98
N LEU A 176 -2.26 -7.99 -13.72
CA LEU A 176 -1.27 -7.68 -14.76
C LEU A 176 -1.06 -8.86 -15.70
N GLU A 177 -0.85 -10.07 -15.17
CA GLU A 177 -0.59 -11.28 -15.95
C GLU A 177 -1.80 -11.74 -16.80
N ARG A 178 -3.01 -11.45 -16.33
CA ARG A 178 -4.25 -11.73 -17.08
C ARG A 178 -4.56 -10.67 -18.13
N THR A 179 -3.88 -9.52 -18.08
CA THR A 179 -4.12 -8.41 -19.01
C THR A 179 -3.38 -8.64 -20.33
N SER A 180 -4.10 -8.53 -21.45
CA SER A 180 -3.51 -8.75 -22.76
C SER A 180 -2.47 -7.68 -23.10
N HIS A 181 -1.42 -8.02 -23.86
CA HIS A 181 -0.45 -7.04 -24.35
C HIS A 181 -1.09 -5.89 -25.14
N SER A 182 -2.23 -6.13 -25.81
CA SER A 182 -2.96 -5.06 -26.49
C SER A 182 -3.58 -4.08 -25.51
N ASP A 183 -4.05 -4.56 -24.37
CA ASP A 183 -4.65 -3.72 -23.34
C ASP A 183 -3.60 -2.97 -22.53
N LEU A 184 -2.44 -3.59 -22.24
CA LEU A 184 -1.28 -2.89 -21.66
C LEU A 184 -0.85 -1.70 -22.54
N ARG A 185 -0.78 -1.88 -23.86
CA ARG A 185 -0.51 -0.78 -24.81
C ARG A 185 -1.58 0.31 -24.76
N LYS A 186 -2.86 -0.05 -24.63
CA LYS A 186 -3.95 0.94 -24.53
C LYS A 186 -3.86 1.74 -23.25
N ILE A 187 -3.56 1.09 -22.10
CA ILE A 187 -3.37 1.78 -20.82
C ILE A 187 -2.29 2.85 -20.96
N ARG A 188 -1.11 2.46 -21.45
CA ARG A 188 0.03 3.38 -21.65
C ARG A 188 -0.30 4.52 -22.61
N LEU A 189 -0.99 4.23 -23.71
CA LEU A 189 -1.42 5.23 -24.68
C LEU A 189 -2.42 6.23 -24.07
N ILE A 190 -3.44 5.73 -23.36
CA ILE A 190 -4.44 6.58 -22.72
C ILE A 190 -3.76 7.46 -21.67
N ASN A 191 -2.87 6.91 -20.85
CA ASN A 191 -2.09 7.70 -19.90
C ASN A 191 -1.27 8.81 -20.60
N GLU A 192 -0.57 8.48 -21.69
CA GLU A 192 0.17 9.46 -22.48
C GLU A 192 -0.72 10.58 -23.03
N LEU A 193 -1.89 10.24 -23.57
CA LEU A 193 -2.83 11.21 -24.12
C LEU A 193 -3.50 12.06 -23.02
N ARG A 194 -3.81 11.48 -21.86
CA ARG A 194 -4.33 12.22 -20.68
C ARG A 194 -3.29 13.21 -20.18
N PHE A 195 -2.03 12.79 -20.06
CA PHE A 195 -0.93 13.70 -19.73
C PHE A 195 -0.82 14.81 -20.77
N ALA A 196 -0.84 14.48 -22.06
CA ALA A 196 -0.78 15.45 -23.15
C ALA A 196 -1.91 16.50 -23.09
N GLY A 197 -3.16 16.07 -22.87
CA GLY A 197 -4.32 16.93 -22.74
C GLY A 197 -4.21 17.94 -21.60
N ARG A 198 -3.60 17.56 -20.47
CA ARG A 198 -3.35 18.50 -19.36
C ARG A 198 -2.37 19.62 -19.71
N PHE A 199 -1.45 19.39 -20.63
CA PHE A 199 -0.51 20.42 -21.10
C PHE A 199 -1.07 21.25 -22.26
N SER A 200 -1.89 20.65 -23.12
CA SER A 200 -2.49 21.34 -24.25
C SER A 200 -3.83 20.72 -24.62
N ASP A 201 -4.88 21.19 -23.97
CA ASP A 201 -6.25 20.70 -24.19
C ASP A 201 -6.67 20.85 -25.66
N GLU A 202 -6.45 22.03 -26.26
CA GLU A 202 -6.80 22.29 -27.66
C GLU A 202 -6.09 21.35 -28.65
N ALA A 203 -4.79 21.10 -28.48
CA ALA A 203 -4.04 20.25 -29.40
C ALA A 203 -4.43 18.77 -29.28
N PHE A 204 -4.86 18.35 -28.09
CA PHE A 204 -5.22 16.96 -27.80
C PHE A 204 -6.74 16.71 -27.69
N ALA A 205 -7.55 17.73 -27.97
CA ALA A 205 -9.00 17.62 -27.99
C ALA A 205 -9.45 16.52 -28.95
N GLY A 206 -10.32 15.63 -28.48
CA GLY A 206 -10.90 14.55 -29.27
C GLY A 206 -9.96 13.39 -29.61
N TYR A 207 -8.75 13.29 -29.03
CA TYR A 207 -8.01 12.02 -29.02
C TYR A 207 -8.61 11.00 -28.04
N LEU A 208 -9.07 11.51 -26.89
CA LEU A 208 -9.76 10.76 -25.88
C LEU A 208 -11.18 11.31 -25.70
N GLU A 209 -12.08 10.42 -25.32
CA GLU A 209 -13.44 10.76 -24.89
C GLU A 209 -13.70 10.07 -23.54
N GLU A 210 -14.11 10.87 -22.56
CA GLU A 210 -14.56 10.37 -21.27
C GLU A 210 -15.98 9.81 -21.42
N GLN A 211 -16.16 8.59 -20.94
CA GLN A 211 -17.42 7.88 -20.96
C GLN A 211 -18.26 8.25 -19.73
N ARG A 212 -19.55 7.89 -19.75
CA ARG A 212 -20.48 8.21 -18.64
C ARG A 212 -20.12 7.56 -17.31
N ASP A 213 -19.36 6.48 -17.35
CA ASP A 213 -18.87 5.75 -16.17
C ASP A 213 -17.49 6.25 -15.71
N GLY A 214 -16.95 7.32 -16.31
CA GLY A 214 -15.62 7.87 -16.00
C GLY A 214 -14.46 7.17 -16.71
N SER A 215 -14.74 6.15 -17.52
CA SER A 215 -13.70 5.47 -18.31
C SER A 215 -13.25 6.30 -19.52
N TRP A 216 -12.03 6.08 -20.00
CA TRP A 216 -11.47 6.80 -21.14
C TRP A 216 -11.40 5.90 -22.38
N GLN A 217 -11.94 6.40 -23.49
CA GLN A 217 -11.87 5.73 -24.78
C GLN A 217 -10.97 6.48 -25.75
N VAL A 218 -10.13 5.75 -26.49
CA VAL A 218 -9.35 6.30 -27.60
C VAL A 218 -10.26 6.46 -28.82
N VAL A 219 -10.45 7.70 -29.26
CA VAL A 219 -11.26 8.03 -30.45
C VAL A 219 -10.42 8.04 -31.71
N ARG A 220 -9.18 8.53 -31.60
CA ARG A 220 -8.20 8.59 -32.71
C ARG A 220 -6.79 8.40 -32.17
N LEU A 221 -5.89 7.95 -33.05
CA LEU A 221 -4.47 7.83 -32.74
C LEU A 221 -3.71 9.05 -33.28
N PRO A 222 -2.77 9.62 -32.50
CA PRO A 222 -1.83 10.60 -33.04
C PRO A 222 -0.92 9.92 -34.06
N ALA A 223 -0.39 10.69 -35.00
CA ALA A 223 0.65 10.19 -35.89
C ALA A 223 1.91 9.88 -35.07
N ASP A 224 2.65 8.82 -35.42
CA ASP A 224 3.89 8.43 -34.74
C ASP A 224 4.90 9.60 -34.66
N ASP A 225 4.86 10.47 -35.66
CA ASP A 225 5.79 11.57 -35.84
C ASP A 225 5.32 12.91 -35.27
N ASP A 226 4.15 12.95 -34.62
CA ASP A 226 3.48 14.18 -34.20
C ASP A 226 4.44 15.11 -33.39
N PRO A 227 4.71 16.33 -33.87
CA PRO A 227 5.62 17.26 -33.20
C PRO A 227 5.15 17.71 -31.80
N MET A 228 3.83 17.81 -31.58
CA MET A 228 3.26 18.13 -30.28
C MET A 228 3.41 16.95 -29.33
N LEU A 229 3.13 15.72 -29.78
CA LEU A 229 3.33 14.53 -28.96
C LEU A 229 4.80 14.37 -28.54
N LYS A 230 5.74 14.58 -29.48
CA LYS A 230 7.19 14.59 -29.17
C LYS A 230 7.56 15.67 -28.14
N ARG A 231 6.89 16.83 -28.17
CA ARG A 231 7.11 17.89 -27.17
C ARG A 231 6.59 17.46 -25.80
N VAL A 232 5.39 16.89 -25.74
CA VAL A 232 4.78 16.37 -24.51
C VAL A 232 5.66 15.28 -23.89
N ARG A 233 6.17 14.33 -24.67
CA ARG A 233 7.10 13.28 -24.19
C ARG A 233 8.31 13.86 -23.46
N ARG A 234 8.96 14.89 -24.02
CA ARG A 234 10.08 15.59 -23.37
C ARG A 234 9.68 16.31 -22.08
N ILE A 235 8.45 16.81 -22.00
CA ILE A 235 7.93 17.43 -20.76
C ILE A 235 7.70 16.34 -19.72
N ARG A 236 7.12 15.20 -20.11
CA ARG A 236 6.91 14.04 -19.24
C ARG A 236 8.21 13.49 -18.67
N GLU A 237 9.27 13.42 -19.47
CA GLU A 237 10.61 13.03 -18.99
C GLU A 237 11.12 13.98 -17.90
N ARG A 238 10.86 15.28 -18.00
CA ARG A 238 11.24 16.26 -16.97
C ARG A 238 10.36 16.17 -15.72
N ASP A 239 9.07 15.95 -15.91
CA ASP A 239 8.12 15.71 -14.81
C ASP A 239 8.56 14.49 -13.99
N ARG A 240 8.97 13.40 -14.65
CA ARG A 240 9.52 12.20 -13.99
C ARG A 240 10.71 12.52 -13.09
N ILE A 241 11.68 13.32 -13.55
CA ILE A 241 12.83 13.73 -12.73
C ILE A 241 12.41 14.50 -11.48
N PHE A 242 11.38 15.36 -11.60
CA PHE A 242 10.84 16.08 -10.45
C PHE A 242 10.22 15.11 -9.42
N ILE A 243 9.42 14.14 -9.88
CA ILE A 243 8.83 13.13 -8.98
C ILE A 243 9.91 12.21 -8.38
N ASP A 244 10.92 11.83 -9.14
CA ASP A 244 12.04 11.03 -8.64
C ASP A 244 12.78 11.77 -7.50
N THR A 245 12.92 13.10 -7.62
CA THR A 245 13.48 13.92 -6.53
C THR A 245 12.57 13.91 -5.28
N LEU A 246 11.24 13.87 -5.45
CA LEU A 246 10.30 13.71 -4.34
C LEU A 246 10.39 12.32 -3.71
N GLN A 247 10.68 11.28 -4.50
CA GLN A 247 10.88 9.93 -3.96
C GLN A 247 12.03 9.90 -2.94
N ASP A 248 13.12 10.61 -3.18
CA ASP A 248 14.23 10.69 -2.23
C ASP A 248 13.78 11.23 -0.85
N TYR A 249 12.84 12.18 -0.83
CA TYR A 249 12.26 12.68 0.42
C TYR A 249 11.38 11.63 1.11
N TYR A 250 10.56 10.89 0.36
CA TYR A 250 9.72 9.83 0.91
C TYR A 250 10.56 8.67 1.45
N LEU A 251 11.57 8.21 0.70
CA LEU A 251 12.51 7.18 1.14
C LEU A 251 13.27 7.63 2.40
N GLY A 252 13.79 8.86 2.41
CA GLY A 252 14.48 9.37 3.58
C GLY A 252 13.58 9.54 4.81
N PHE A 253 12.31 9.91 4.61
CA PHE A 253 11.32 9.95 5.70
C PHE A 253 11.10 8.54 6.26
N ASP A 254 10.87 7.59 5.37
CA ASP A 254 10.58 6.20 5.70
C ASP A 254 11.72 5.52 6.47
N GLU A 255 12.96 5.68 6.02
CA GLU A 255 14.16 5.17 6.72
C GLU A 255 14.26 5.71 8.15
N ARG A 256 13.98 7.01 8.35
CA ARG A 256 14.00 7.64 9.68
C ARG A 256 12.84 7.22 10.56
N MET A 257 11.70 6.88 9.94
CA MET A 257 10.45 6.55 10.62
C MET A 257 10.42 5.07 11.05
N THR A 258 11.08 4.18 10.29
CA THR A 258 11.07 2.73 10.52
C THR A 258 11.35 2.34 11.98
N ALA A 259 12.52 2.69 12.53
CA ALA A 259 12.88 2.29 13.89
C ALA A 259 11.93 2.83 14.98
N PRO A 260 11.64 4.16 15.06
CA PRO A 260 10.75 4.68 16.10
C PRO A 260 9.31 4.19 15.96
N TYR A 261 8.83 3.97 14.74
CA TYR A 261 7.47 3.49 14.51
C TYR A 261 7.30 2.00 14.84
N GLN A 262 8.30 1.16 14.56
CA GLN A 262 8.28 -0.23 15.03
C GLN A 262 8.27 -0.31 16.57
N GLU A 263 9.01 0.56 17.26
CA GLU A 263 8.97 0.60 18.73
C GLU A 263 7.60 1.10 19.23
N TRP A 264 7.03 2.13 18.59
CA TRP A 264 5.67 2.59 18.92
C TRP A 264 4.64 1.47 18.73
N ARG A 265 4.67 0.73 17.61
CA ARG A 265 3.76 -0.40 17.37
C ARG A 265 3.93 -1.49 18.42
N LYS A 266 5.16 -1.82 18.81
CA LYS A 266 5.44 -2.80 19.85
C LYS A 266 4.84 -2.36 21.20
N LEU A 267 5.01 -1.10 21.58
CA LEU A 267 4.40 -0.57 22.81
C LEU A 267 2.87 -0.56 22.72
N SER A 268 2.31 -0.18 21.55
CA SER A 268 0.87 -0.25 21.31
C SER A 268 0.34 -1.67 21.42
N TYR A 269 1.08 -2.68 20.95
CA TYR A 269 0.70 -4.10 21.13
C TYR A 269 0.63 -4.49 22.61
N GLU A 270 1.60 -4.05 23.42
CA GLU A 270 1.62 -4.28 24.86
C GLU A 270 0.45 -3.60 25.60
N GLU A 271 -0.12 -2.52 25.04
CA GLU A 271 -1.28 -1.82 25.60
C GLU A 271 -2.63 -2.42 25.16
N THR A 272 -2.69 -3.01 23.96
CA THR A 272 -3.90 -3.61 23.40
C THR A 272 -4.18 -5.03 23.93
N VAL A 273 -3.15 -5.84 24.19
CA VAL A 273 -3.25 -7.28 24.53
C VAL A 273 -3.23 -7.58 26.04
#